data_AF-A0A9D1AHX9-F1
#
_entry.id   AF-A0A9D1AHX9-F1
#
_cell.length_a   1.000
_cell.length_b   1.000
_cell.length_c   1.000
_cell.angle_alpha   90.00
_cell.angle_beta   90.00
_cell.angle_gamma   90.00
#
_symmetry.space_group_name_H-M   'P 1'
#
loop_
_entity.id
_entity.type
_entity.pdbx_description
1 polymer ?
#
loop_
_entity_poly.entity_id
_entity_poly.type
_entity_poly.pdbx_seq_one_letter_code
_entity_poly.pdbx_strand_id
1 'polypeptide(L)' 'MNLSMKWLKDYVDINPDAKDFSEKMTMSGSKVEGWETEGQEINKVVVGKVLSVVPHQNSDHLVVCQV' A
#
# COMPACT_ATOMS: atom_id res chain seq x y z
N MET A 1 -4.24 10.90 11.04
CA MET A 1 -3.15 11.13 10.08
C MET A 1 -2.52 9.79 9.81
N ASN A 2 -2.37 9.40 8.55
CA ASN A 2 -1.78 8.11 8.19
C ASN A 2 -0.33 8.33 7.76
N LEU A 3 0.56 7.46 8.24
CA LEU A 3 1.99 7.60 8.05
C LEU A 3 2.57 6.25 7.65
N SER A 4 3.32 6.22 6.55
CA SER A 4 4.04 5.02 6.15
C SER A 4 5.24 4.80 7.08
N MET A 5 5.31 3.64 7.72
CA MET A 5 6.49 3.25 8.49
C MET A 5 7.74 3.15 7.62
N LYS A 6 7.60 2.85 6.33
CA LYS A 6 8.73 2.83 5.38
C LYS A 6 9.32 4.22 5.21
N TRP A 7 8.47 5.23 4.99
CA TRP A 7 8.90 6.61 4.89
C TRP A 7 9.56 7.10 6.18
N LEU A 8 9.00 6.74 7.34
CA LEU A 8 9.58 7.14 8.63
C LEU A 8 10.98 6.55 8.86
N LYS A 9 11.23 5.32 8.39
CA LYS A 9 12.55 4.66 8.46
C LYS A 9 13.63 5.37 7.65
N ASP A 10 13.27 6.15 6.63
CA ASP A 10 14.23 6.93 5.86
C ASP A 10 14.83 8.10 6.68
N TYR A 11 14.18 8.49 7.78
CA TYR A 11 14.63 9.60 8.65
C TYR A 11 15.11 9.16 10.02
N VAL A 12 14.62 8.04 10.54
CA VAL A 12 14.94 7.56 11.90
C VAL A 12 15.06 6.04 11.90
N ASP A 13 16.10 5.52 12.55
CA ASP A 13 16.24 4.08 12.78
C ASP A 13 15.18 3.57 13.77
N ILE A 14 14.22 2.82 13.24
CA ILE A 14 13.08 2.28 13.99
C ILE A 14 13.05 0.76 13.79
N ASN A 15 13.44 0.04 14.85
CA ASN A 15 13.36 -1.42 14.95
C ASN A 15 12.07 -2.04 15.55
N PRO A 16 11.15 -1.32 16.24
CA PRO A 16 9.95 -1.98 16.76
C PRO A 16 8.98 -2.44 15.65
N ASP A 17 8.24 -3.50 15.97
CA ASP A 17 7.05 -3.92 15.24
C ASP A 17 5.99 -2.80 15.23
N ALA A 18 5.11 -2.79 14.22
CA ALA A 18 4.11 -1.74 14.02
C ALA A 18 3.22 -1.51 15.24
N LYS A 19 2.93 -2.59 15.97
CA LYS A 19 2.18 -2.55 17.23
C LYS A 19 2.94 -1.81 18.33
N ASP A 20 4.17 -2.21 18.62
CA ASP A 20 5.01 -1.59 19.66
C ASP A 20 5.27 -0.11 19.39
N PHE A 21 5.46 0.25 18.11
CA PHE A 21 5.59 1.63 17.69
C PHE A 21 4.31 2.43 18.00
N SER A 22 3.15 1.88 17.67
CA SER A 22 1.85 2.52 17.88
C SER A 22 1.54 2.77 19.36
N GLU A 23 1.88 1.81 20.22
CA GLU A 23 1.74 1.94 21.68
C GLU A 23 2.65 3.02 22.24
N LYS A 24 3.93 3.06 21.85
CA LYS A 24 4.89 4.07 22.30
C LYS A 24 4.51 5.48 21.86
N MET A 25 4.02 5.64 20.63
CA MET A 25 3.52 6.91 20.13
C MET A 25 2.31 7.40 20.93
N THR A 26 1.39 6.48 21.26
CA THR A 26 0.24 6.81 22.11
C THR A 26 0.69 7.25 23.51
N MET A 27 1.69 6.55 24.08
CA MET A 27 2.27 6.91 25.38
C MET A 27 3.06 8.23 25.36
N SER A 28 3.65 8.62 24.22
CA SER A 28 4.31 9.92 24.08
C SER A 28 3.32 11.10 23.91
N GLY A 29 2.01 10.83 24.01
CA GLY A 29 0.94 11.82 23.87
C GLY A 29 0.38 11.95 22.45
N SER A 30 0.92 11.20 21.48
CA SER A 30 0.45 11.18 20.10
C SER A 30 -0.41 9.94 19.86
N LYS A 31 -1.71 10.03 20.20
CA LYS A 31 -2.65 8.90 20.10
C LYS A 31 -2.66 8.29 18.68
N VAL A 32 -2.41 6.99 18.61
CA VAL A 32 -2.57 6.19 17.40
C VAL A 32 -3.92 5.48 17.45
N GLU A 33 -4.74 5.67 16.42
CA GLU A 33 -6.10 5.10 16.37
C GLU A 33 -6.14 3.68 15.80
N GLY A 34 -5.12 3.31 15.02
CA GLY A 34 -4.98 1.99 14.43
C GLY A 34 -3.76 1.91 13.53
N TRP A 35 -3.42 0.69 13.14
CA TRP A 35 -2.40 0.39 12.14
C TRP A 35 -2.88 -0.79 11.29
N GLU A 36 -2.43 -0.84 10.04
CA GLU A 36 -2.73 -1.91 9.11
C GLU A 36 -1.51 -2.17 8.21
N THR A 37 -1.41 -3.39 7.70
CA THR A 37 -0.39 -3.73 6.70
C THR A 37 -1.00 -3.63 5.31
N GLU A 38 -0.54 -2.65 4.53
CA GLU A 38 -1.02 -2.44 3.16
C GLU A 38 -0.81 -3.71 2.30
N GLY A 39 -1.87 -4.17 1.63
CA GLY A 39 -1.80 -5.26 0.67
C GLY A 39 -1.63 -6.66 1.26
N GLN A 40 -1.88 -6.87 2.57
CA GLN A 40 -1.72 -8.16 3.24
C GLN A 40 -2.47 -9.32 2.55
N GLU A 41 -3.60 -9.04 1.91
CA GLU A 41 -4.43 -10.05 1.23
C GLU A 41 -4.08 -10.24 -0.26
N ILE A 42 -3.28 -9.33 -0.83
CA ILE A 42 -2.97 -9.32 -2.26
C ILE A 42 -1.83 -10.30 -2.53
N ASN A 43 -2.11 -11.31 -3.35
CA ASN A 43 -1.15 -12.34 -3.71
C ASN A 43 -1.03 -12.47 -5.23
N LYS A 44 0.16 -12.84 -5.71
CA LYS A 44 0.45 -13.15 -7.13
C LYS A 44 0.27 -11.96 -8.11
N VAL A 45 0.44 -10.73 -7.64
CA VAL A 45 0.44 -9.53 -8.50
C VAL A 45 1.86 -9.24 -8.97
N VAL A 46 2.01 -8.99 -10.28
CA VAL A 46 3.30 -8.67 -10.92
C VAL A 46 3.17 -7.42 -11.79
N VAL A 47 4.31 -6.76 -12.03
CA VAL A 47 4.37 -5.62 -12.95
C VAL A 47 4.39 -6.14 -14.39
N GLY A 48 3.47 -5.64 -15.21
CA GLY A 48 3.38 -5.93 -16.65
C GLY A 48 3.40 -4.66 -17.48
N LYS A 49 3.79 -4.76 -18.77
CA LYS A 49 3.80 -3.64 -19.71
C LYS A 49 2.76 -3.88 -20.80
N VAL A 50 1.81 -2.96 -20.93
CA VAL A 50 0.82 -3.03 -22.00
C VAL A 50 1.48 -2.79 -23.36
N LEU A 51 1.32 -3.74 -24.28
CA LEU A 51 1.84 -3.71 -25.66
C LEU A 51 0.84 -3.07 -26.64
N SER A 52 -0.47 -3.30 -26.46
CA SER A 52 -1.51 -2.73 -27.32
C SER A 52 -2.85 -2.61 -26.59
N VAL A 53 -3.68 -1.65 -27.01
CA VAL A 53 -5.04 -1.41 -26.48
C VAL A 53 -6.01 -1.20 -27.64
N VAL A 54 -7.08 -2.00 -27.71
CA VAL A 54 -8.09 -1.95 -28.78
C VAL A 54 -9.51 -1.90 -28.16
N PRO A 55 -10.46 -1.11 -28.68
CA PRO A 55 -11.84 -1.09 -28.18
C PRO A 55 -12.52 -2.45 -28.28
N HIS A 56 -13.32 -2.80 -27.28
CA HIS A 56 -14.02 -4.09 -27.24
C HIS A 56 -15.20 -4.10 -28.21
N GLN A 57 -15.30 -5.14 -29.04
CA GLN A 57 -16.31 -5.21 -30.11
C GLN A 57 -17.76 -5.18 -29.60
N ASN A 58 -17.98 -5.68 -28.38
CA ASN A 58 -19.33 -5.84 -27.82
C ASN A 58 -19.58 -4.93 -26.60
N SER A 59 -18.71 -3.96 -26.31
CA SER A 59 -18.93 -3.03 -25.20
C SER A 59 -18.17 -1.73 -25.44
N ASP A 60 -18.87 -0.62 -25.28
CA ASP A 60 -18.38 0.75 -25.32
C ASP A 60 -17.61 1.18 -24.05
N HIS A 61 -17.65 0.36 -22.99
CA HIS A 61 -16.95 0.62 -21.72
C HIS A 61 -15.70 -0.24 -21.50
N LEU A 62 -15.35 -1.13 -22.44
CA LEU A 62 -14.24 -2.07 -22.30
C LEU A 62 -13.18 -1.89 -23.39
N VAL A 63 -11.94 -2.24 -23.03
CA VAL A 63 -10.80 -2.33 -23.95
C VAL A 63 -10.11 -3.67 -23.79
N VAL A 64 -9.62 -4.21 -24.89
CA VAL A 64 -8.78 -5.41 -24.93
C VAL A 64 -7.32 -4.98 -24.93
N CYS A 65 -6.60 -5.38 -23.88
CA CYS A 65 -5.18 -5.09 -23.74
C CYS A 65 -4.35 -6.35 -24.00
N GLN A 66 -3.27 -6.20 -24.77
CA GLN A 66 -2.19 -7.20 -24.79
C GLN A 66 -1.14 -6.72 -23.79
N VAL A 67 -0.80 -7.57 -22.82
CA VAL A 67 0.20 -7.33 -21.77
C VAL A 67 1.38 -8.28 -21.98
#